data_AF-A0A1Z9M2P0-F1
#
_entry.id   AF-A0A1Z9M2P0-F1
#
_cell.length_a   1.000
_cell.length_b   1.000
_cell.length_c   1.000
_cell.angle_alpha   90.00
_cell.angle_beta   90.00
_cell.angle_gamma   90.00
#
_symmetry.space_group_name_H-M   'P 1'
#
loop_
_entity.id
_entity.type
_entity.pdbx_description
1 polymer ?
#
loop_
_entity_poly.entity_id
_entity_poly.type
_entity_poly.pdbx_seq_one_letter_code
_entity_poly.pdbx_strand_id
1 'polypeptide(L)'
;MFENLEQLIKTIRERKNSSPDQSYTNKLLNDKNLSVAKVKEEIGELIESVEKNSNKIHEAADVIYHLMVYLEANNIKIEDVMNELKKRQK
;
A
#
# COMPACT_ATOMS: atom_id res chain seq x y z
N MET A 1 10.95 3.23 -14.46
CA MET A 1 9.90 4.09 -13.86
C MET A 1 9.20 3.41 -12.69
N PHE A 2 9.01 2.08 -12.67
CA PHE A 2 8.39 1.36 -11.53
C PHE A 2 9.36 0.55 -10.66
N GLU A 3 10.67 0.66 -10.87
CA GLU A 3 11.68 -0.08 -10.09
C GLU A 3 11.53 0.15 -8.58
N ASN A 4 11.24 1.39 -8.16
CA ASN A 4 10.97 1.71 -6.76
C ASN A 4 9.74 0.97 -6.20
N LEU A 5 8.72 0.73 -7.03
CA LEU A 5 7.51 0.01 -6.62
C LEU A 5 7.80 -1.49 -6.45
N GLU A 6 8.55 -2.08 -7.39
CA GLU A 6 8.99 -3.47 -7.31
C GLU A 6 9.88 -3.72 -6.07
N GLN A 7 10.82 -2.83 -5.80
CA GLN A 7 11.66 -2.87 -4.59
C GLN A 7 10.84 -2.71 -3.31
N LEU A 8 9.83 -1.83 -3.33
CA LEU A 8 8.93 -1.64 -2.20
C LEU A 8 8.09 -2.89 -1.91
N ILE A 9 7.53 -3.53 -2.95
CA ILE A 9 6.80 -4.80 -2.82
C ILE A 9 7.71 -5.89 -2.24
N LYS A 10 8.94 -6.00 -2.74
CA LYS A 10 9.93 -6.93 -2.19
C LYS A 10 10.19 -6.67 -0.70
N THR A 11 10.40 -5.41 -0.33
CA THR A 11 10.63 -4.99 1.05
C THR A 11 9.43 -5.31 1.95
N ILE A 12 8.19 -5.07 1.48
CA ILE A 12 6.96 -5.41 2.21
C ILE A 12 6.90 -6.92 2.47
N ARG A 13 7.18 -7.74 1.44
CA ARG A 13 7.18 -9.21 1.55
C ARG A 13 8.27 -9.72 2.49
N GLU A 14 9.46 -9.14 2.45
CA GLU A 14 10.56 -9.47 3.38
C GLU A 14 10.18 -9.17 4.84
N ARG A 15 9.53 -8.03 5.07
CA ARG A 15 9.04 -7.62 6.40
C ARG A 15 7.92 -8.51 6.93
N LYS A 16 7.29 -9.37 6.13
CA LYS A 16 6.33 -10.38 6.62
C LYS A 16 6.97 -11.38 7.59
N ASN A 17 8.26 -11.67 7.40
CA ASN A 17 9.01 -12.65 8.21
C ASN A 17 9.90 -12.00 9.27
N SER A 18 9.94 -10.66 9.36
CA SER A 18 10.67 -9.95 10.42
C SER A 18 9.89 -9.93 11.74
N SER A 19 10.54 -9.66 12.87
CA SER A 19 9.85 -9.51 14.16
C SER A 19 8.86 -8.33 14.16
N PRO A 20 7.65 -8.46 14.74
CA PRO A 20 6.65 -7.38 14.84
C PRO A 20 7.16 -6.12 15.56
N ASP A 21 8.03 -6.29 16.56
CA ASP A 21 8.59 -5.18 17.34
C ASP A 21 9.59 -4.32 16.55
N GLN A 22 10.05 -4.81 15.40
CA GLN A 22 11.06 -4.16 14.58
C GLN A 22 10.50 -3.47 13.34
N SER A 23 9.22 -3.69 12.99
CA SER A 23 8.66 -3.16 11.76
C SER A 23 7.17 -2.83 11.85
N TYR A 24 6.84 -1.55 11.64
CA TYR A 24 5.47 -1.09 11.48
C TYR A 24 4.74 -1.83 10.33
N THR A 25 5.46 -2.14 9.23
CA THR A 25 4.90 -2.94 8.12
C THR A 25 4.51 -4.34 8.57
N ASN A 26 5.32 -4.99 9.41
CA ASN A 26 4.98 -6.32 9.92
C ASN A 26 3.70 -6.28 10.76
N LYS A 27 3.53 -5.24 11.61
CA LYS A 27 2.30 -5.03 12.37
C LYS A 27 1.09 -4.91 11.44
N LEU A 28 1.18 -4.10 10.38
CA LEU A 28 0.10 -3.95 9.39
C LEU A 28 -0.19 -5.26 8.63
N LEU A 29 0.84 -6.04 8.29
CA LEU A 29 0.67 -7.31 7.59
C LEU A 29 -0.03 -8.37 8.45
N ASN A 30 0.16 -8.33 9.77
CA ASN A 30 -0.43 -9.27 10.71
C ASN A 30 -1.76 -8.80 11.30
N ASP A 31 -2.02 -7.49 11.34
CA ASP A 31 -3.29 -6.90 11.79
C ASP A 31 -4.09 -6.35 10.60
N LYS A 32 -4.98 -7.19 10.08
CA LYS A 32 -5.85 -6.85 8.95
C LYS A 32 -6.80 -5.68 9.24
N ASN A 33 -7.26 -5.55 10.49
CA ASN A 33 -8.15 -4.45 10.87
C ASN A 33 -7.40 -3.12 10.86
N LEU A 34 -6.15 -3.12 11.35
CA LEU A 34 -5.28 -1.94 11.28
C LEU A 34 -4.95 -1.57 9.83
N SER A 35 -4.61 -2.55 9.00
CA SER A 35 -4.27 -2.27 7.59
C SER A 35 -5.44 -1.68 6.80
N VAL A 36 -6.67 -2.18 6.96
CA VAL A 36 -7.85 -1.60 6.29
C VAL A 36 -8.21 -0.22 6.86
N ALA A 37 -8.00 0.00 8.16
CA ALA A 37 -8.22 1.31 8.77
C ALA A 37 -7.28 2.36 8.15
N LYS A 38 -5.99 2.04 8.03
CA LYS A 38 -5.01 2.91 7.35
C LYS A 38 -5.40 3.19 5.91
N VAL A 39 -5.75 2.18 5.11
CA VAL A 39 -6.18 2.41 3.71
C VAL A 39 -7.33 3.42 3.62
N LYS A 40 -8.32 3.35 4.53
CA LYS A 40 -9.44 4.30 4.54
C LYS A 40 -9.02 5.71 4.95
N GLU A 41 -8.14 5.82 5.95
CA GLU A 41 -7.56 7.09 6.42
C GLU A 41 -6.80 7.79 5.29
N GLU A 42 -5.83 7.11 4.68
CA GLU A 42 -4.98 7.68 3.62
C GLU A 42 -5.79 8.11 2.39
N ILE A 43 -6.86 7.39 2.04
CA ILE A 43 -7.76 7.80 0.96
C ILE A 43 -8.48 9.10 1.32
N GLY A 44 -8.91 9.25 2.58
CA GLY A 44 -9.53 10.48 3.07
C GLY A 44 -8.55 11.65 3.04
N GLU A 45 -7.34 11.43 3.54
CA GLU A 45 -6.26 12.43 3.53
C GLU A 45 -5.88 12.82 2.10
N LEU A 46 -5.79 11.87 1.17
CA LEU A 46 -5.56 12.16 -0.23
C LEU A 46 -6.66 13.05 -0.82
N ILE A 47 -7.93 12.73 -0.60
CA ILE A 47 -9.06 13.55 -1.09
C ILE A 47 -8.95 14.98 -0.54
N GLU A 48 -8.79 15.12 0.78
CA GLU A 48 -8.66 16.42 1.44
C GLU A 48 -7.46 17.21 0.91
N SER A 49 -6.32 16.55 0.75
CA SER A 49 -5.07 17.16 0.28
C SER A 49 -5.18 17.67 -1.16
N VAL A 50 -5.94 16.97 -2.02
CA VAL A 50 -6.24 17.40 -3.39
C VAL A 50 -7.17 18.61 -3.38
N GLU A 51 -8.24 18.59 -2.58
CA GLU A 51 -9.18 19.71 -2.43
C GLU A 51 -8.50 20.98 -1.92
N LYS A 52 -7.58 20.84 -0.96
CA LYS A 52 -6.81 21.94 -0.37
C LYS A 52 -5.54 22.30 -1.14
N ASN A 53 -5.22 21.56 -2.20
CA ASN A 53 -3.98 21.71 -2.99
C ASN A 53 -2.69 21.68 -2.15
N SER A 54 -2.65 20.84 -1.12
CA SER A 54 -1.53 20.66 -0.19
C SER A 54 -1.05 19.21 -0.24
N ASN A 55 0.24 18.92 -0.11
CA ASN A 55 0.81 17.56 0.13
C ASN A 55 0.30 16.37 -0.72
N LYS A 56 -0.50 16.56 -1.78
CA LYS A 56 -1.15 15.50 -2.58
C LYS A 56 -0.26 14.37 -3.08
N ILE A 57 1.02 14.64 -3.31
CA ILE A 57 1.98 13.61 -3.75
C ILE A 57 2.33 12.66 -2.60
N HIS A 58 2.44 13.19 -1.38
CA HIS A 58 2.73 12.41 -0.18
C HIS A 58 1.57 11.47 0.15
N GLU A 59 0.35 12.02 0.23
CA GLU A 59 -0.85 11.21 0.52
C GLU A 59 -1.09 10.15 -0.57
N ALA A 60 -0.82 10.47 -1.84
CA ALA A 60 -0.94 9.49 -2.92
C ALA A 60 0.08 8.35 -2.76
N ALA A 61 1.30 8.64 -2.29
CA ALA A 61 2.29 7.62 -2.02
C ALA A 61 1.87 6.73 -0.83
N ASP A 62 1.30 7.32 0.22
CA ASP A 62 0.85 6.58 1.40
C ASP A 62 -0.36 5.69 1.09
N VAL A 63 -1.31 6.17 0.27
CA VAL A 63 -2.39 5.33 -0.28
C VAL A 63 -1.82 4.11 -1.02
N ILE A 64 -0.86 4.32 -1.92
CA ILE A 64 -0.25 3.21 -2.69
C ILE A 64 0.44 2.22 -1.74
N TYR A 65 1.24 2.72 -0.79
CA TYR A 65 1.94 1.89 0.19
C TYR A 65 0.97 1.06 1.04
N HIS A 66 0.00 1.70 1.68
CA HIS A 66 -0.95 1.02 2.56
C HIS A 66 -1.86 0.05 1.79
N LEU A 67 -2.22 0.37 0.54
CA LEU A 67 -2.95 -0.56 -0.33
C LEU A 67 -2.13 -1.82 -0.61
N MET A 68 -0.85 -1.69 -0.96
CA MET A 68 0.02 -2.86 -1.20
C MET A 68 0.16 -3.73 0.04
N VAL A 69 0.35 -3.12 1.21
CA VAL A 69 0.43 -3.84 2.48
C VAL A 69 -0.89 -4.59 2.77
N TYR A 70 -2.03 -3.94 2.56
CA TYR A 70 -3.35 -4.55 2.75
C TYR A 70 -3.60 -5.74 1.80
N LEU A 71 -3.20 -5.61 0.53
CA LEU A 71 -3.30 -6.69 -0.45
C LEU A 71 -2.45 -7.90 -0.03
N GLU A 72 -1.18 -7.67 0.32
CA GLU A 72 -0.26 -8.72 0.78
C GLU A 72 -0.71 -9.38 2.10
N ALA A 73 -1.28 -8.61 3.03
CA ALA A 73 -1.89 -9.13 4.26
C ALA A 73 -3.07 -10.09 3.96
N ASN A 74 -3.74 -9.91 2.82
CA ASN A 74 -4.84 -10.74 2.36
C ASN A 74 -4.43 -11.77 1.29
N ASN A 75 -3.13 -11.98 1.08
CA ASN A 75 -2.57 -12.89 0.08
C ASN A 75 -3.06 -12.57 -1.35
N ILE A 76 -3.37 -11.31 -1.64
CA ILE A 76 -3.67 -10.83 -2.99
C ILE A 76 -2.38 -10.28 -3.57
N LYS A 77 -1.90 -10.89 -4.65
CA LYS A 77 -0.65 -10.48 -5.30
C LYS A 77 -0.89 -9.25 -6.16
N ILE A 78 -0.01 -8.26 -6.03
CA ILE A 78 -0.05 -7.05 -6.87
C ILE A 78 0.11 -7.40 -8.35
N GLU A 79 0.83 -8.47 -8.68
CA GLU A 79 0.98 -8.98 -10.04
C GLU A 79 -0.38 -9.34 -10.67
N ASP A 80 -1.32 -9.90 -9.89
CA ASP A 80 -2.68 -10.21 -10.36
C ASP A 80 -3.49 -8.94 -10.61
N VAL A 81 -3.35 -7.93 -9.75
CA VAL A 81 -3.97 -6.60 -9.95
C VAL A 81 -3.41 -5.91 -11.20
N MET A 82 -2.11 -6.02 -11.45
CA MET A 82 -1.48 -5.46 -12.65
C MET A 82 -1.96 -6.16 -13.93
N ASN A 83 -2.14 -7.49 -13.89
CA ASN A 83 -2.75 -8.23 -14.99
C ASN A 83 -4.19 -7.76 -15.28
N GLU A 84 -4.97 -7.46 -14.24
CA GLU A 84 -6.31 -6.90 -14.40
C GLU A 84 -6.28 -5.46 -14.96
N LEU A 85 -5.39 -4.60 -14.45
CA LEU A 85 -5.22 -3.24 -14.95
C LEU A 85 -4.81 -3.21 -16.44
N LYS A 86 -3.96 -4.14 -16.87
CA LYS A 86 -3.56 -4.28 -18.28
C LYS A 86 -4.77 -4.48 -19.21
N LYS A 87 -5.85 -5.13 -18.75
CA LYS A 87 -7.07 -5.30 -19.55
C LYS A 87 -7.82 -3.98 -19.79
N ARG A 88 -7.63 -2.97 -18.93
CA ARG A 88 -8.26 -1.63 -19.00
C ARG A 88 -7.51 -0.67 -19.92
N GLN A 89 -6.31 -1.02 -20.36
CA GLN A 89 -5.49 -0.22 -21.28
C GLN A 89 -5.80 -0.50 -22.76
N LYS A 90 -6.87 -1.24 -23.03
CA LYS A 90 -7.37 -1.52 -24.38
C LYS A 90 -8.32 -0.43 -24.85
#